data_AF-A0A944C8X7-F1
#
_entry.id   AF-A0A944C8X7-F1
#
_cell.length_a   1.000
_cell.length_b   1.000
_cell.length_c   1.000
_cell.angle_alpha   90.00
_cell.angle_beta   90.00
_cell.angle_gamma   90.00
#
_symmetry.space_group_name_H-M   'P 1'
#
loop_
_entity.id
_entity.type
_entity.pdbx_description
1 polymer ?
#
loop_
_entity_poly.entity_id
_entity_poly.type
_entity_poly.pdbx_seq_one_letter_code
_entity_poly.pdbx_strand_id
1 'polypeptide(L)'
;MEASIFAVLSAVASDPILGLIILLCLGATVVNGATDAPNAIATVVGTRAMSPTAAIVMAAVCNFIGLVLITAVSTAVASTIFGMVDFGGDNHAALVALAAAMVAIIVWGVVAWAFGLPTSQ
;
A
#
# COMPACT_ATOMS: atom_id res chain seq x y z
N MET A 1 3.47 12.30 -18.67
CA MET A 1 2.23 11.54 -18.89
C MET A 1 1.30 11.90 -17.75
N GLU A 2 0.36 12.80 -17.97
CA GLU A 2 -0.61 13.19 -16.94
C GLU A 2 -1.63 12.06 -16.79
N ALA A 3 -1.44 11.19 -15.80
CA ALA A 3 -2.41 10.17 -15.45
C ALA A 3 -3.63 10.86 -14.79
N SER A 4 -4.62 11.24 -15.60
CA SER A 4 -5.87 11.79 -15.08
C SER A 4 -6.73 10.67 -14.49
N ILE A 5 -7.49 10.97 -13.44
CA ILE A 5 -8.45 10.02 -12.85
C ILE A 5 -9.40 9.47 -13.92
N PHE A 6 -9.81 10.32 -14.87
CA PHE A 6 -10.66 9.89 -15.98
C PHE A 6 -9.98 8.86 -16.89
N ALA A 7 -8.68 8.99 -17.15
CA ALA A 7 -7.91 8.00 -17.92
C ALA A 7 -7.76 6.68 -17.17
N VAL A 8 -7.61 6.73 -15.84
CA VAL A 8 -7.57 5.52 -15.01
C VAL A 8 -8.93 4.83 -14.99
N LEU A 9 -10.01 5.59 -14.80
CA LEU A 9 -11.38 5.05 -14.77
C LEU A 9 -11.78 4.44 -16.13
N SER A 10 -11.41 5.08 -17.24
CA SER A 10 -11.66 4.51 -18.57
C SER A 10 -10.82 3.25 -18.82
N ALA A 11 -9.56 3.23 -18.39
CA ALA A 11 -8.71 2.04 -18.48
C ALA A 11 -9.26 0.86 -17.67
N VAL A 12 -9.75 1.11 -16.45
CA VAL A 12 -10.40 0.10 -15.61
C VAL A 12 -11.72 -0.38 -16.21
N ALA A 13 -12.49 0.49 -16.85
CA ALA A 13 -13.71 0.09 -17.54
C ALA A 13 -13.44 -0.77 -18.77
N SER A 14 -12.30 -0.57 -19.44
CA SER A 14 -11.89 -1.37 -20.60
C SER A 14 -11.21 -2.70 -20.24
N ASP A 15 -10.51 -2.76 -19.11
CA ASP A 15 -9.77 -3.94 -18.66
C ASP A 15 -10.18 -4.36 -17.24
N PRO A 16 -11.01 -5.41 -17.11
CA PRO A 16 -11.44 -5.93 -15.81
C PRO A 16 -10.28 -6.42 -14.92
N ILE A 17 -9.17 -6.89 -15.52
CA ILE A 17 -8.01 -7.42 -14.78
C ILE A 17 -7.27 -6.27 -14.11
N LEU A 18 -7.10 -5.15 -14.81
CA LEU A 18 -6.52 -3.94 -14.23
C LEU A 18 -7.34 -3.44 -13.03
N GLY A 19 -8.67 -3.47 -13.14
CA GLY A 19 -9.59 -3.15 -12.04
C GLY A 19 -9.37 -4.02 -10.81
N LEU A 20 -9.24 -5.34 -11.00
CA LEU A 20 -8.94 -6.28 -9.92
C LEU A 20 -7.59 -5.98 -9.26
N ILE A 21 -6.57 -5.68 -10.05
CA ILE A 21 -5.22 -5.35 -9.55
C ILE A 21 -5.25 -4.09 -8.69
N ILE A 22 -5.94 -3.03 -9.12
CA ILE A 22 -6.07 -1.81 -8.34
C ILE A 22 -6.77 -2.09 -7.01
N LEU A 23 -7.84 -2.90 -7.04
CA LEU A 23 -8.52 -3.33 -5.82
C LEU A 23 -7.57 -4.08 -4.86
N LEU A 24 -6.77 -5.02 -5.39
CA LEU A 24 -5.79 -5.78 -4.63
C LEU A 24 -4.68 -4.89 -4.07
N CYS A 25 -4.17 -3.92 -4.84
CA CYS A 25 -3.19 -2.94 -4.37
C CYS A 25 -3.75 -2.07 -3.23
N LEU A 26 -5.00 -1.62 -3.33
CA LEU A 26 -5.66 -0.89 -2.25
C LEU A 26 -5.81 -1.78 -1.00
N GLY A 27 -6.22 -3.03 -1.18
CA GLY A 27 -6.33 -4.01 -0.10
C GLY A 27 -4.98 -4.26 0.59
N ALA A 28 -3.92 -4.50 -0.19
CA ALA A 28 -2.57 -4.68 0.34
C ALA A 28 -2.10 -3.44 1.11
N THR A 29 -2.40 -2.23 0.63
CA THR A 29 -2.06 -0.97 1.32
C THR A 29 -2.78 -0.85 2.67
N VAL A 30 -4.04 -1.27 2.75
CA VAL A 30 -4.80 -1.27 4.01
C VAL A 30 -4.22 -2.28 5.01
N VAL A 31 -3.91 -3.50 4.56
CA VAL A 31 -3.32 -4.55 5.42
C VAL A 31 -1.95 -4.08 5.94
N ASN A 32 -1.11 -3.53 5.07
CA ASN A 32 0.17 -2.93 5.44
C ASN A 32 0.02 -1.85 6.53
N GLY A 33 -0.90 -0.90 6.32
CA GLY A 33 -1.16 0.16 7.30
C GLY A 33 -1.63 -0.38 8.65
N ALA A 34 -2.46 -1.43 8.65
CA ALA A 34 -2.99 -2.03 9.87
C ALA A 34 -1.90 -2.77 10.68
N THR A 35 -0.96 -3.45 10.02
CA THR A 35 0.16 -4.15 10.68
C THR A 35 1.25 -3.20 11.16
N ASP A 36 1.45 -2.07 10.49
CA ASP A 36 2.51 -1.12 10.83
C ASP A 36 2.08 -0.06 11.84
N ALA A 37 0.78 0.23 11.96
CA ALA A 37 0.28 1.19 12.92
C ALA A 37 0.71 0.88 14.38
N PRO A 38 0.63 -0.38 14.88
CA PRO A 38 1.17 -0.74 16.19
C PRO A 38 2.67 -0.46 16.35
N ASN A 39 3.48 -0.72 15.31
CA ASN A 39 4.93 -0.50 15.35
C ASN A 39 5.26 0.98 15.55
N ALA A 40 4.49 1.89 14.95
CA ALA A 40 4.69 3.33 15.09
C ALA A 40 4.26 3.90 16.45
N ILE A 41 3.27 3.28 17.13
CA ILE A 41 2.69 3.81 18.38
C ILE A 41 3.12 3.06 19.65
N ALA A 42 3.72 1.87 19.53
CA ALA A 42 4.03 0.99 20.65
C ALA A 42 4.89 1.66 21.73
N THR A 43 5.84 2.52 21.35
CA THR A 43 6.75 3.21 22.27
C THR A 43 6.04 4.26 23.13
N VAL A 44 5.24 5.12 22.50
CA VAL A 44 4.51 6.22 23.17
C VAL A 44 3.38 5.71 24.05
N VAL A 45 2.70 4.64 23.61
CA VAL A 45 1.65 3.98 24.39
C VAL A 45 2.26 3.13 25.51
N GLY A 46 3.33 2.38 25.25
CA GLY A 46 4.01 1.53 26.23
C GLY A 46 4.66 2.31 27.37
N THR A 47 5.20 3.50 27.08
CA THR A 47 5.74 4.43 28.09
C THR A 47 4.66 5.24 28.81
N ARG A 48 3.39 5.10 28.42
CA ARG A 48 2.25 5.90 28.92
C ARG A 48 2.41 7.41 28.73
N ALA A 49 3.25 7.83 27.78
CA ALA A 49 3.41 9.24 27.44
C ALA A 49 2.16 9.80 26.73
N MET A 50 1.39 8.95 26.05
CA MET A 50 0.17 9.33 25.34
C MET A 50 -0.91 8.24 25.47
N SER A 51 -2.19 8.64 25.48
CA SER A 51 -3.31 7.67 25.44
C SER A 51 -3.37 6.96 24.08
N PRO A 52 -3.82 5.69 24.03
CA PRO A 52 -3.88 4.92 22.78
C PRO A 52 -4.62 5.64 21.65
N THR A 53 -5.76 6.26 21.96
CA THR A 53 -6.57 6.99 20.98
C THR A 53 -5.82 8.19 20.38
N ALA A 54 -5.12 8.97 21.21
CA ALA A 54 -4.35 10.10 20.74
C ALA A 54 -3.14 9.65 19.90
N ALA A 55 -2.50 8.54 20.26
CA ALA A 55 -1.39 7.97 19.50
C ALA A 55 -1.81 7.49 18.10
N ILE A 56 -2.99 6.86 17.99
CA ILE A 56 -3.57 6.43 16.71
C ILE A 56 -3.86 7.64 15.80
N VAL A 57 -4.47 8.69 16.35
CA VAL A 57 -4.77 9.91 15.58
C VAL A 57 -3.48 10.58 15.10
N MET A 58 -2.47 10.69 15.97
CA MET A 58 -1.16 11.22 15.60
C MET A 58 -0.53 10.40 14.48
N ALA A 59 -0.49 9.08 14.60
CA ALA A 59 0.08 8.19 13.59
C ALA A 59 -0.64 8.31 12.24
N ALA A 60 -1.98 8.43 12.25
CA ALA A 60 -2.77 8.62 11.03
C ALA A 60 -2.48 9.96 10.35
N VAL A 61 -2.42 11.06 11.12
CA VAL A 61 -2.12 12.40 10.59
C VAL A 61 -0.69 12.45 10.04
N CYS A 62 0.29 11.94 10.78
CA CYS A 62 1.68 11.90 10.34
C CYS A 62 1.88 11.04 9.10
N ASN A 63 1.24 9.86 9.01
CA ASN A 63 1.28 9.03 7.81
C ASN A 63 0.68 9.74 6.60
N PHE A 64 -0.47 10.40 6.77
CA PHE A 64 -1.11 11.14 5.69
C PHE A 64 -0.26 12.32 5.21
N ILE A 65 0.29 13.11 6.12
CA ILE A 65 1.20 14.21 5.79
C ILE A 65 2.45 13.69 5.07
N GLY A 66 3.04 12.60 5.56
CA GLY A 66 4.18 11.95 4.90
C GLY A 66 3.86 11.55 3.46
N LEU A 67 2.70 10.93 3.22
CA LEU A 67 2.23 10.56 1.89
C LEU A 67 2.06 11.79 0.98
N VAL A 68 1.43 12.87 1.48
CA VAL A 68 1.24 14.09 0.68
C VAL A 68 2.57 14.75 0.35
N LEU A 69 3.48 14.87 1.33
CA LEU A 69 4.78 15.51 1.14
C LEU A 69 5.67 14.69 0.19
N ILE A 70 5.73 13.36 0.32
CA ILE A 70 6.55 12.53 -0.57
C ILE A 70 6.02 12.60 -2.01
N THR A 71 4.69 12.59 -2.17
CA THR A 71 4.04 12.68 -3.49
C THR A 71 4.23 14.06 -4.13
N ALA A 72 4.22 15.13 -3.33
CA ALA A 72 4.42 16.50 -3.81
C ALA A 72 5.89 16.81 -4.17
N VAL A 73 6.84 16.22 -3.45
CA VAL A 73 8.28 16.48 -3.63
C VAL A 73 8.92 15.55 -4.67
N SER A 74 8.40 14.33 -4.86
CA SER A 74 9.06 13.33 -5.70
C SER A 74 8.10 12.45 -6.49
N THR A 75 8.15 12.58 -7.82
CA THR A 75 7.64 11.57 -8.76
C THR A 75 8.65 10.43 -8.97
N ALA A 76 9.85 10.51 -8.36
CA ALA A 76 10.91 9.54 -8.56
C ALA A 76 10.52 8.15 -8.06
N VAL A 77 9.66 8.03 -7.05
CA VAL A 77 9.14 6.73 -6.59
C VAL A 77 8.34 6.07 -7.72
N ALA A 78 7.49 6.82 -8.42
CA ALA A 78 6.76 6.29 -9.57
C ALA A 78 7.72 5.82 -10.66
N SER A 79 8.74 6.62 -11.04
CA SER A 79 9.71 6.21 -12.07
C SER A 79 10.56 5.00 -11.65
N THR A 80 10.88 4.86 -10.36
CA THR A 80 11.68 3.73 -9.86
C THR A 80 10.85 2.43 -9.83
N ILE A 81 9.56 2.52 -9.48
CA ILE A 81 8.63 1.38 -9.56
C ILE A 81 8.43 0.96 -11.01
N PHE A 82 8.23 1.89 -11.95
CA PHE A 82 8.11 1.54 -13.38
C PHE A 82 9.34 0.80 -13.92
N GLY A 83 10.54 1.06 -13.38
CA GLY A 83 11.76 0.32 -13.75
C GLY A 83 11.88 -1.09 -13.16
N MET A 84 11.13 -1.43 -12.11
CA MET A 84 11.16 -2.76 -11.48
C MET A 84 10.14 -3.74 -12.08
N VAL A 85 9.15 -3.25 -12.83
CA VAL A 85 8.02 -4.03 -13.37
C VAL A 85 8.17 -4.24 -14.89
N ASP A 86 9.40 -4.21 -15.42
CA ASP A 86 9.65 -4.56 -16.82
C ASP A 86 9.88 -6.07 -16.96
N PHE A 87 8.80 -6.79 -17.28
CA PHE A 87 8.83 -8.24 -17.51
C PHE A 87 9.12 -8.63 -18.97
N GLY A 88 9.93 -7.84 -19.69
CA GLY A 88 10.47 -8.23 -20.99
C GLY A 88 9.44 -8.27 -22.13
N GLY A 89 8.33 -7.54 -22.00
CA GLY A 89 7.38 -7.28 -23.09
C GLY A 89 6.06 -8.06 -23.06
N ASP A 90 5.85 -9.01 -22.13
CA ASP A 90 4.55 -9.65 -21.92
C ASP A 90 3.80 -9.01 -20.74
N ASN A 91 3.02 -7.96 -21.06
CA ASN A 91 2.22 -7.22 -20.09
C ASN A 91 1.19 -8.11 -19.38
N HIS A 92 0.73 -9.20 -20.00
CA HIS A 92 -0.29 -10.05 -19.38
C HIS A 92 0.31 -10.93 -18.28
N ALA A 93 1.48 -11.54 -18.53
CA ALA A 93 2.20 -12.30 -17.51
C ALA A 93 2.60 -11.41 -16.31
N ALA A 94 3.02 -10.16 -16.58
CA ALA A 94 3.32 -9.17 -15.55
C ALA A 94 2.13 -8.89 -14.63
N LEU A 95 0.96 -8.63 -15.22
CA LEU A 95 -0.26 -8.32 -14.47
C LEU A 95 -0.72 -9.51 -13.62
N VAL A 96 -0.64 -10.74 -14.15
CA VAL A 96 -0.98 -11.95 -13.40
C VAL A 96 -0.02 -12.18 -12.23
N ALA A 97 1.29 -12.01 -12.44
CA ALA A 97 2.29 -12.14 -11.38
C ALA A 97 2.07 -11.09 -10.27
N LEU A 98 1.79 -9.84 -10.65
CA LEU A 98 1.48 -8.76 -9.71
C LEU A 98 0.21 -9.07 -8.89
N ALA A 99 -0.85 -9.56 -9.54
CA ALA A 99 -2.08 -9.95 -8.85
C ALA A 99 -1.83 -11.08 -7.84
N ALA A 100 -1.07 -12.11 -8.23
CA ALA A 100 -0.70 -13.22 -7.34
C ALA A 100 0.12 -12.74 -6.13
N ALA A 101 1.08 -11.83 -6.35
CA ALA A 101 1.88 -11.23 -5.29
C ALA A 101 1.01 -10.42 -4.30
N MET A 102 0.07 -9.61 -4.80
CA MET A 102 -0.82 -8.84 -3.93
C MET A 102 -1.73 -9.74 -3.09
N VAL A 103 -2.26 -10.82 -3.67
CA VAL A 103 -3.05 -11.81 -2.92
C VAL A 103 -2.21 -12.46 -1.83
N ALA A 104 -0.97 -12.87 -2.13
CA ALA A 104 -0.08 -13.47 -1.16
C ALA A 104 0.23 -12.52 0.02
N ILE A 105 0.52 -11.25 -0.28
CA ILE A 105 0.75 -10.22 0.74
C ILE A 105 -0.48 -10.00 1.62
N ILE A 106 -1.67 -9.87 1.01
CA ILE A 106 -2.92 -9.69 1.77
C ILE A 106 -3.18 -10.88 2.69
N VAL A 107 -3.13 -12.10 2.15
CA VAL A 107 -3.40 -13.32 2.93
C VAL A 107 -2.39 -13.47 4.06
N TRP A 108 -1.10 -13.35 3.77
CA TRP A 108 -0.06 -13.49 4.77
C TRP A 108 -0.09 -12.38 5.82
N GLY A 109 -0.28 -11.13 5.41
CA GLY A 109 -0.37 -9.99 6.32
C GLY A 109 -1.54 -10.11 7.28
N VAL A 110 -2.73 -10.51 6.80
CA VAL A 110 -3.90 -10.75 7.67
C VAL A 110 -3.67 -11.93 8.61
N VAL A 111 -3.08 -13.02 8.13
CA VAL A 111 -2.78 -14.20 8.96
C VAL A 111 -1.78 -13.84 10.06
N ALA A 112 -0.66 -13.19 9.72
CA ALA A 112 0.35 -12.82 10.69
C ALA A 112 -0.18 -11.82 11.72
N TRP A 113 -1.00 -10.86 11.26
CA TRP A 113 -1.70 -9.94 12.14
C TRP A 113 -2.63 -10.66 13.13
N ALA A 114 -3.37 -11.67 12.66
CA ALA A 114 -4.23 -12.48 13.52
C ALA A 114 -3.44 -13.25 14.60
N PHE A 115 -2.18 -13.61 14.32
CA PHE A 115 -1.26 -14.21 15.30
C PHE A 115 -0.43 -13.19 16.10
N GLY A 116 -0.59 -11.89 15.86
CA GLY A 116 0.18 -10.84 16.53
C GLY A 116 1.67 -10.82 16.16
N LEU A 117 2.05 -11.42 15.02
CA LEU A 117 3.42 -11.46 14.55
C LEU A 117 3.74 -10.19 13.76
N PRO A 118 4.80 -9.44 14.10
CA PRO A 118 5.25 -8.33 13.28
C PRO A 118 5.86 -8.90 11.99
N THR A 119 5.36 -8.44 10.84
CA THR A 119 5.84 -8.87 9.51
C THR A 119 6.28 -7.68 8.67
N SER A 120 7.39 -7.85 7.95
CA SER A 120 7.71 -7.00 6.81
C SER A 120 6.98 -7.55 5.60
N GLN A 121 6.16 -6.70 4.98
CA GLN A 121 5.39 -6.99 3.78
C GLN A 121 6.07 -6.39 2.55
#